data_AF-A0A1H1YQT5-F1
#
_entry.id   AF-A0A1H1YQT5-F1
#
_cell.length_a   1.000
_cell.length_b   1.000
_cell.length_c   1.000
_cell.angle_alpha   90.00
_cell.angle_beta   90.00
_cell.angle_gamma   90.00
#
_symmetry.space_group_name_H-M   'P 1'
#
loop_
_entity.id
_entity.type
_entity.pdbx_description
1 polymer ?
#
loop_
_entity_poly.entity_id
_entity_poly.type
_entity_poly.pdbx_seq_one_letter_code
_entity_poly.pdbx_strand_id
1 'polypeptide(L)'
;MHQCHPAELDDLFQHNTFLPDSTPNRFNRLLAQVSQDRYTALATLYAEAYRLFPASRELEGFFADTARLILLPALERRAIINEPAFQIWARRTIRQSKEVLDGLQCGRDHLLQSLRELPGVLQRLAEAAAEHRHAHRPPVRRFEIDPLIVAELPPCYEFPTDEAIRQRLENSGYSLHFFSDVVNVALSRVAMTWPGCHEQFRHLVRLICYLPDGHFRQGSARRYSGAILLSARDHSLLEVEATLVRETAHQLLYWIEEICPVVDPQADEECLYFLPWSNRPCGLAEYFQAFFAQLMRLKYLERVRQRPASEMQRAEEHLVYILRGLGRALPTLTGSREFTPRGRILLDNLAEEVLALERNHATLLASTSPLHDMSLAV
;
A
#
# COMPACT_ATOMS: atom_id res chain seq x y z
N MET A 1 -17.04 -12.43 15.23
CA MET A 1 -16.21 -11.21 15.31
C MET A 1 -15.93 -10.91 16.77
N HIS A 2 -14.71 -11.10 17.27
CA HIS A 2 -14.29 -10.32 18.44
C HIS A 2 -14.03 -8.92 17.90
N GLN A 3 -15.08 -8.10 17.91
CA GLN A 3 -14.95 -6.68 17.62
C GLN A 3 -14.05 -6.11 18.72
N CYS A 4 -12.89 -5.59 18.35
CA CYS A 4 -12.22 -4.59 19.18
C CYS A 4 -13.29 -3.53 19.51
N HIS A 5 -13.45 -3.17 20.79
CA HIS A 5 -14.55 -2.31 21.18
C HIS A 5 -14.46 -1.01 20.36
N PRO A 6 -15.57 -0.47 19.82
CA PRO A 6 -15.55 0.72 18.99
C PRO A 6 -14.71 1.88 19.58
N ALA A 7 -14.74 2.01 20.92
CA ALA A 7 -13.95 2.97 21.68
C ALA A 7 -12.42 2.74 21.62
N GLU A 8 -11.93 1.50 21.59
CA GLU A 8 -10.49 1.19 21.47
C GLU A 8 -9.95 1.48 20.07
N LEU A 9 -10.80 1.30 19.06
CA LEU A 9 -10.49 1.70 17.68
C LEU A 9 -10.54 3.22 17.51
N ASP A 10 -11.47 3.91 18.17
CA ASP A 10 -11.53 5.38 18.12
C ASP A 10 -10.27 6.02 18.75
N ASP A 11 -9.80 5.48 19.88
CA ASP A 11 -8.53 5.88 20.52
C ASP A 11 -7.31 5.73 19.58
N LEU A 12 -7.34 4.76 18.67
CA LEU A 12 -6.27 4.57 17.69
C LEU A 12 -6.17 5.74 16.69
N PHE A 13 -7.29 6.40 16.37
CA PHE A 13 -7.35 7.48 15.38
C PHE A 13 -7.26 8.88 16.00
N GLN A 14 -7.66 9.08 17.25
CA GLN A 14 -7.65 10.40 17.90
C GLN A 14 -6.24 11.01 17.95
N HIS A 15 -6.05 12.22 17.41
CA HIS A 15 -4.75 12.91 17.35
C HIS A 15 -3.64 12.07 16.68
N ASN A 16 -4.00 11.25 15.71
CA ASN A 16 -3.07 10.36 15.02
C ASN A 16 -3.18 10.54 13.51
N THR A 17 -2.03 10.67 12.86
CA THR A 17 -1.93 10.64 11.39
C THR A 17 -1.34 9.33 10.89
N PHE A 18 -0.82 8.50 11.80
CA PHE A 18 -0.03 7.29 11.54
C PHE A 18 1.25 7.52 10.72
N LEU A 19 1.49 8.75 10.26
CA LEU A 19 2.73 9.15 9.61
C LEU A 19 3.91 8.91 10.55
N PRO A 20 5.15 8.76 10.04
CA PRO A 20 6.29 8.34 10.85
C PRO A 20 6.71 9.29 11.98
N ASP A 21 6.13 10.48 12.07
CA ASP A 21 6.34 11.42 13.19
C ASP A 21 5.35 11.20 14.35
N SER A 22 4.31 10.38 14.14
CA SER A 22 3.38 9.98 15.20
C SER A 22 4.08 9.06 16.21
N THR A 23 3.55 8.96 17.43
CA THR A 23 4.12 8.09 18.47
C THR A 23 4.27 6.65 17.95
N PRO A 24 5.48 6.05 17.96
CA PRO A 24 5.73 4.72 17.38
C PRO A 24 4.82 3.61 17.91
N ASN A 25 4.33 3.77 19.16
CA ASN A 25 3.36 2.86 19.77
C ASN A 25 2.08 2.73 18.93
N ARG A 26 1.60 3.80 18.29
CA ARG A 26 0.35 3.77 17.52
C ARG A 26 0.47 3.02 16.20
N PHE A 27 1.60 3.13 15.51
CA PHE A 27 1.88 2.31 14.33
C PHE A 27 1.96 0.82 14.70
N ASN A 28 2.65 0.46 15.79
CA ASN A 28 2.69 -0.92 16.26
C ASN A 28 1.32 -1.47 16.66
N ARG A 29 0.46 -0.64 17.28
CA ARG A 29 -0.95 -0.98 17.55
C ARG A 29 -1.75 -1.22 16.28
N LEU A 30 -1.57 -0.39 15.25
CA LEU A 30 -2.17 -0.60 13.91
C LEU A 30 -1.75 -1.97 13.34
N LEU A 31 -0.45 -2.27 13.31
CA LEU A 31 0.05 -3.54 12.79
C LEU A 31 -0.49 -4.75 13.57
N ALA A 32 -0.56 -4.64 14.90
CA ALA A 32 -1.10 -5.68 15.76
C ALA A 32 -2.59 -5.92 15.52
N GLN A 33 -3.38 -4.84 15.40
CA GLN A 33 -4.81 -4.91 15.14
C GLN A 33 -5.10 -5.55 13.77
N VAL A 34 -4.47 -5.07 12.70
CA VAL A 34 -4.61 -5.67 11.35
C VAL A 34 -4.23 -7.15 11.35
N SER A 35 -3.13 -7.51 12.01
CA SER A 35 -2.71 -8.92 12.12
C SER A 35 -3.75 -9.77 12.87
N GLN A 36 -4.39 -9.21 13.89
CA GLN A 36 -5.43 -9.88 14.66
C GLN A 36 -6.72 -10.05 13.84
N ASP A 37 -7.10 -9.05 13.05
CA ASP A 37 -8.26 -9.11 12.17
C ASP A 37 -8.06 -10.15 11.06
N ARG A 38 -6.88 -10.16 10.42
CA ARG A 38 -6.48 -11.17 9.43
C ARG A 38 -6.49 -12.59 10.02
N TYR A 39 -5.98 -12.78 11.24
CA TYR A 39 -6.05 -14.05 11.94
C TYR A 39 -7.50 -14.49 12.21
N THR A 40 -8.32 -13.58 12.72
CA THR A 40 -9.73 -13.84 13.03
C THR A 40 -10.51 -14.21 11.77
N ALA A 41 -10.23 -13.52 10.66
CA ALA A 41 -10.83 -13.81 9.37
C ALA A 41 -10.44 -15.20 8.84
N LEU A 42 -9.16 -15.60 8.99
CA LEU A 42 -8.71 -16.95 8.64
C LEU A 42 -9.39 -18.03 9.49
N ALA A 43 -9.48 -17.83 10.81
CA ALA A 43 -10.17 -18.76 11.71
C ALA A 43 -11.68 -18.85 11.39
N THR A 44 -12.29 -17.74 10.99
CA THR A 44 -13.68 -17.70 10.54
C THR A 44 -13.85 -18.49 9.23
N LEU A 45 -12.97 -18.27 8.25
CA LEU A 45 -12.97 -19.01 6.99
C LEU A 45 -12.82 -20.52 7.21
N TYR A 46 -11.95 -20.94 8.14
CA TYR A 46 -11.82 -22.35 8.53
C TYR A 46 -13.15 -22.95 9.00
N ALA A 47 -13.83 -22.27 9.92
CA ALA A 47 -15.11 -22.73 10.47
C ALA A 47 -16.24 -22.71 9.41
N GLU A 48 -16.29 -21.68 8.58
CA GLU A 48 -17.25 -21.56 7.48
C GLU A 48 -17.05 -22.66 6.44
N ALA A 49 -15.80 -22.93 6.03
CA ALA A 49 -15.48 -24.01 5.10
C ALA A 49 -15.87 -25.37 5.67
N TYR A 50 -15.63 -25.63 6.96
CA TYR A 50 -16.04 -26.87 7.63
C TYR A 50 -17.56 -27.05 7.61
N ARG A 51 -18.30 -25.97 7.86
CA ARG A 51 -19.77 -25.95 7.81
C ARG A 51 -20.30 -26.17 6.39
N LEU A 52 -19.69 -25.53 5.40
CA LEU A 52 -20.14 -25.58 4.02
C LEU A 52 -19.81 -26.92 3.36
N PHE A 53 -18.65 -27.53 3.63
CA PHE A 53 -18.17 -28.75 2.98
C PHE A 53 -17.89 -29.89 3.98
N PRO A 54 -18.92 -30.39 4.69
CA PRO A 54 -18.73 -31.43 5.69
C PRO A 54 -18.17 -32.71 5.06
N ALA A 55 -17.15 -33.29 5.69
CA ALA A 55 -16.48 -34.53 5.26
C ALA A 55 -15.91 -34.51 3.82
N SER A 56 -15.59 -33.33 3.27
CA SER A 56 -14.95 -33.22 1.95
C SER A 56 -13.48 -33.67 2.01
N ARG A 57 -13.17 -34.81 1.39
CA ARG A 57 -11.78 -35.30 1.23
C ARG A 57 -10.92 -34.35 0.41
N GLU A 58 -11.54 -33.61 -0.51
CA GLU A 58 -10.83 -32.65 -1.37
C GLU A 58 -10.23 -31.48 -0.59
N LEU A 59 -10.75 -31.20 0.61
CA LEU A 59 -10.31 -30.11 1.48
C LEU A 59 -9.43 -30.57 2.66
N GLU A 60 -9.00 -31.84 2.69
CA GLU A 60 -8.10 -32.34 3.75
C GLU A 60 -6.83 -31.49 3.88
N GLY A 61 -6.20 -31.14 2.74
CA GLY A 61 -5.02 -30.28 2.70
C GLY A 61 -5.31 -28.87 3.26
N PHE A 62 -6.42 -28.25 2.84
CA PHE A 62 -6.84 -26.95 3.34
C PHE A 62 -7.03 -26.96 4.86
N PHE A 63 -7.76 -27.94 5.41
CA PHE A 63 -8.02 -28.00 6.85
C PHE A 63 -6.74 -28.27 7.65
N ALA A 64 -5.88 -29.17 7.17
CA ALA A 64 -4.61 -29.49 7.82
C ALA A 64 -3.68 -28.26 7.86
N ASP A 65 -3.50 -27.58 6.73
CA ASP A 65 -2.58 -26.44 6.64
C ASP A 65 -3.13 -25.20 7.35
N THR A 66 -4.44 -24.94 7.27
CA THR A 66 -5.06 -23.84 8.02
C THR A 66 -4.96 -24.06 9.52
N ALA A 67 -5.20 -25.29 10.01
CA ALA A 67 -5.04 -25.62 11.42
C ALA A 67 -3.59 -25.42 11.88
N ARG A 68 -2.61 -25.88 11.09
CA ARG A 68 -1.19 -25.62 11.38
C ARG A 68 -0.89 -24.13 11.45
N LEU A 69 -1.34 -23.35 10.45
CA LEU A 69 -1.13 -21.90 10.38
C LEU A 69 -1.74 -21.17 11.59
N ILE A 70 -2.94 -21.56 12.03
CA ILE A 70 -3.59 -21.01 13.22
C ILE A 70 -2.79 -21.30 14.50
N LEU A 71 -2.22 -22.51 14.60
CA LEU A 71 -1.45 -22.98 15.76
C LEU A 71 0.01 -22.49 15.78
N LEU A 72 0.53 -21.91 14.69
CA LEU A 72 1.88 -21.36 14.66
C LEU A 72 2.10 -20.25 15.70
N PRO A 73 3.35 -20.06 16.19
CA PRO A 73 3.71 -18.91 16.99
C PRO A 73 3.32 -17.59 16.30
N ALA A 74 2.92 -16.59 17.09
CA ALA A 74 2.37 -15.34 16.55
C ALA A 74 3.32 -14.64 15.56
N LEU A 75 4.63 -14.68 15.81
CA LEU A 75 5.63 -14.07 14.92
C LEU A 75 5.71 -14.75 13.56
N GLU A 76 5.80 -16.09 13.54
CA GLU A 76 5.86 -16.89 12.31
C GLU A 76 4.55 -16.79 11.52
N ARG A 77 3.42 -16.87 12.23
CA ARG A 77 2.10 -16.69 11.63
C ARG A 77 1.98 -15.32 10.98
N ARG A 78 2.39 -14.24 11.67
CA ARG A 78 2.39 -12.87 11.13
C ARG A 78 3.24 -12.73 9.89
N ALA A 79 4.36 -13.44 9.80
CA ALA A 79 5.18 -13.42 8.59
C ALA A 79 4.39 -13.94 7.38
N ILE A 80 3.65 -15.05 7.53
CA ILE A 80 2.85 -15.65 6.46
C ILE A 80 1.59 -14.83 6.15
N ILE A 81 0.79 -14.51 7.18
CA ILE A 81 -0.49 -13.83 6.94
C ILE A 81 -0.31 -12.41 6.44
N ASN A 82 0.88 -11.80 6.55
CA ASN A 82 1.10 -10.46 6.01
C ASN A 82 1.75 -10.47 4.61
N GLU A 83 1.97 -11.65 4.01
CA GLU A 83 2.47 -11.75 2.63
C GLU A 83 1.40 -11.32 1.62
N PRO A 84 1.75 -10.53 0.58
CA PRO A 84 0.79 -10.01 -0.39
C PRO A 84 -0.02 -11.10 -1.08
N ALA A 85 0.63 -12.19 -1.52
CA ALA A 85 -0.06 -13.29 -2.20
C ALA A 85 -1.04 -14.01 -1.27
N PHE A 86 -0.68 -14.22 0.00
CA PHE A 86 -1.59 -14.78 1.00
C PHE A 86 -2.81 -13.88 1.19
N GLN A 87 -2.59 -12.56 1.32
CA GLN A 87 -3.66 -11.59 1.52
C GLN A 87 -4.63 -11.52 0.34
N ILE A 88 -4.13 -11.60 -0.89
CA ILE A 88 -4.96 -11.66 -2.09
C ILE A 88 -5.82 -12.92 -2.09
N TRP A 89 -5.21 -14.09 -1.83
CA TRP A 89 -5.92 -15.35 -1.72
C TRP A 89 -6.99 -15.30 -0.62
N ALA A 90 -6.64 -14.85 0.58
CA ALA A 90 -7.53 -14.80 1.72
C ALA A 90 -8.73 -13.89 1.44
N ARG A 91 -8.49 -12.67 0.94
CA ARG A 91 -9.56 -11.72 0.60
C ARG A 91 -10.53 -12.27 -0.43
N ARG A 92 -10.03 -12.90 -1.51
CA ARG A 92 -10.86 -13.53 -2.55
C ARG A 92 -11.70 -14.65 -1.96
N THR A 93 -11.07 -15.54 -1.20
CA THR A 93 -11.72 -16.73 -0.62
C THR A 93 -12.77 -16.36 0.43
N ILE A 94 -12.50 -15.36 1.27
CA ILE A 94 -13.47 -14.84 2.26
C ILE A 94 -14.65 -14.16 1.56
N ARG A 95 -14.42 -13.43 0.47
CA ARG A 95 -15.53 -12.84 -0.31
C ARG A 95 -16.42 -13.93 -0.88
N GLN A 96 -15.83 -14.96 -1.51
CA GLN A 96 -16.57 -16.10 -2.04
C GLN A 96 -17.29 -16.89 -0.93
N SER A 97 -16.71 -17.03 0.27
CA SER A 97 -17.38 -17.70 1.37
C SER A 97 -18.67 -16.96 1.74
N LYS A 98 -18.61 -15.64 1.90
CA LYS A 98 -19.80 -14.81 2.15
C LYS A 98 -20.85 -14.93 1.05
N GLU A 99 -20.47 -14.83 -0.21
CA GLU A 99 -21.39 -14.99 -1.36
C GLU A 99 -22.14 -16.32 -1.32
N VAL A 100 -21.45 -17.43 -1.00
CA VAL A 100 -22.06 -18.75 -0.86
C VAL A 100 -22.97 -18.84 0.36
N LEU A 101 -22.56 -18.25 1.49
CA LEU A 101 -23.35 -18.21 2.73
C LEU A 101 -24.65 -17.41 2.55
N ASP A 102 -24.60 -16.36 1.73
CA ASP A 102 -25.74 -15.50 1.36
C ASP A 102 -26.65 -16.12 0.29
N GLY A 103 -26.33 -17.33 -0.22
CA GLY A 103 -27.20 -18.13 -1.08
C GLY A 103 -26.94 -18.02 -2.58
N LEU A 104 -25.82 -17.41 -3.01
CA LEU A 104 -25.44 -17.36 -4.44
C LEU A 104 -24.91 -18.73 -4.90
N GLN A 105 -25.77 -19.52 -5.56
CA GLN A 105 -25.49 -20.94 -5.87
C GLN A 105 -24.28 -21.18 -6.77
N CYS A 106 -23.93 -20.25 -7.67
CA CYS A 106 -22.76 -20.35 -8.54
C CYS A 106 -21.41 -20.20 -7.81
N GLY A 107 -21.41 -19.74 -6.54
CA GLY A 107 -20.18 -19.46 -5.80
C GLY A 107 -19.51 -20.70 -5.19
N ARG A 108 -20.22 -21.83 -5.07
CA ARG A 108 -19.75 -22.96 -4.25
C ARG A 108 -18.56 -23.69 -4.87
N ASP A 109 -18.57 -23.93 -6.18
CA ASP A 109 -17.45 -24.57 -6.88
C ASP A 109 -16.22 -23.67 -6.94
N HIS A 110 -16.42 -22.36 -7.15
CA HIS A 110 -15.35 -21.37 -7.10
C HIS A 110 -14.71 -21.30 -5.71
N LEU A 111 -15.52 -21.30 -4.64
CA LEU A 111 -15.03 -21.36 -3.27
C LEU A 111 -14.25 -22.65 -3.00
N LEU A 112 -14.77 -23.81 -3.44
CA LEU A 112 -14.08 -25.09 -3.30
C LEU A 112 -12.70 -25.05 -3.97
N GLN A 113 -12.62 -24.53 -5.19
CA GLN A 113 -11.36 -24.38 -5.92
C GLN A 113 -10.38 -23.46 -5.19
N SER A 114 -10.83 -22.28 -4.73
CA SER A 114 -9.97 -21.35 -3.99
C SER A 114 -9.49 -21.91 -2.65
N LEU A 115 -10.31 -22.71 -1.94
CA LEU A 115 -9.88 -23.40 -0.73
C LEU A 115 -8.79 -24.45 -1.02
N ARG A 116 -8.91 -25.20 -2.14
CA ARG A 116 -7.92 -26.20 -2.58
C ARG A 116 -6.57 -25.60 -2.99
N GLU A 117 -6.53 -24.31 -3.31
CA GLU A 117 -5.29 -23.63 -3.69
C GLU A 117 -4.36 -23.34 -2.50
N LEU A 118 -4.87 -23.31 -1.26
CA LEU A 118 -4.09 -22.90 -0.08
C LEU A 118 -2.76 -23.63 0.08
N PRO A 119 -2.66 -24.98 -0.02
CA PRO A 119 -1.38 -25.67 0.11
C PRO A 119 -0.35 -25.18 -0.91
N GLY A 120 -0.77 -24.95 -2.15
CA GLY A 120 0.09 -24.42 -3.21
C GLY A 120 0.50 -22.97 -2.98
N VAL A 121 -0.38 -22.14 -2.39
CA VAL A 121 -0.04 -20.78 -1.97
C VAL A 121 1.03 -20.82 -0.88
N LEU A 122 0.85 -21.62 0.17
CA LEU A 122 1.81 -21.73 1.27
C LEU A 122 3.16 -22.28 0.81
N GLN A 123 3.17 -23.22 -0.13
CA GLN A 123 4.40 -23.73 -0.72
C GLN A 123 5.19 -22.63 -1.42
N ARG A 124 4.56 -21.85 -2.31
CA ARG A 124 5.24 -20.74 -3.02
C ARG A 124 5.77 -19.68 -2.06
N LEU A 125 5.01 -19.37 -0.99
CA LEU A 125 5.47 -18.45 0.05
C LEU A 125 6.69 -18.98 0.80
N ALA A 126 6.72 -20.28 1.11
CA ALA A 126 7.87 -20.90 1.77
C ALA A 126 9.12 -20.92 0.87
N GLU A 127 8.95 -21.18 -0.43
CA GLU A 127 10.02 -21.11 -1.44
C GLU A 127 10.57 -19.68 -1.56
N ALA A 128 9.69 -18.69 -1.74
CA ALA A 128 10.07 -17.28 -1.78
C ALA A 128 10.76 -16.82 -0.49
N ALA A 129 10.27 -17.25 0.67
CA ALA A 129 10.91 -16.93 1.95
C ALA A 129 12.29 -17.56 2.09
N ALA A 130 12.50 -18.77 1.55
CA ALA A 130 13.79 -19.47 1.55
C ALA A 130 14.85 -18.73 0.72
N GLU A 131 14.48 -18.21 -0.45
CA GLU A 131 15.35 -17.42 -1.32
C GLU A 131 15.85 -16.12 -0.67
N HIS A 132 15.06 -15.54 0.24
CA HIS A 132 15.32 -14.21 0.82
C HIS A 132 15.72 -14.22 2.30
N ARG A 133 16.02 -15.39 2.89
CA ARG A 133 16.34 -15.53 4.34
C ARG A 133 17.47 -14.62 4.84
N HIS A 134 18.35 -14.16 3.95
CA HIS A 134 19.52 -13.36 4.30
C HIS A 134 19.39 -11.87 3.94
N ALA A 135 18.29 -11.44 3.31
CA ALA A 135 18.08 -10.06 2.94
C ALA A 135 17.22 -9.35 4.01
N HIS A 136 17.77 -8.31 4.66
CA HIS A 136 17.00 -7.42 5.54
C HIS A 136 16.09 -6.42 4.79
N ARG A 137 15.88 -6.64 3.49
CA ARG A 137 15.23 -5.74 2.55
C ARG A 137 14.27 -6.53 1.66
N PRO A 138 13.15 -5.91 1.23
CA PRO A 138 12.22 -6.58 0.34
C PRO A 138 12.92 -6.90 -1.00
N PRO A 139 12.65 -8.09 -1.58
CA PRO A 139 13.16 -8.42 -2.89
C PRO A 139 12.67 -7.48 -3.97
N VAL A 140 13.58 -7.23 -4.91
CA VAL A 140 13.28 -6.57 -6.18
C VAL A 140 13.12 -7.65 -7.23
N ARG A 141 11.93 -7.71 -7.83
CA ARG A 141 11.56 -8.71 -8.83
C ARG A 141 10.98 -8.01 -10.05
N ARG A 142 11.02 -8.71 -11.18
CA ARG A 142 10.53 -8.18 -12.46
C ARG A 142 9.40 -9.04 -13.01
N PHE A 143 9.71 -10.23 -13.52
CA PHE A 143 8.72 -11.15 -14.07
C PHE A 143 8.41 -12.33 -13.15
N GLU A 144 9.33 -12.67 -12.25
CA GLU A 144 9.18 -13.69 -11.21
C GLU A 144 8.34 -13.17 -10.05
N ILE A 145 7.07 -12.91 -10.31
CA ILE A 145 6.08 -12.40 -9.36
C ILE A 145 5.02 -13.48 -9.12
N ASP A 146 4.53 -13.61 -7.88
CA ASP A 146 3.49 -14.60 -7.58
C ASP A 146 2.24 -14.38 -8.48
N PRO A 147 1.68 -15.44 -9.10
CA PRO A 147 0.54 -15.33 -9.99
C PRO A 147 -0.68 -14.63 -9.38
N LEU A 148 -0.89 -14.73 -8.06
CA LEU A 148 -1.98 -14.04 -7.38
C LEU A 148 -1.80 -12.51 -7.41
N ILE A 149 -0.56 -12.03 -7.27
CA ILE A 149 -0.22 -10.61 -7.37
C ILE A 149 -0.39 -10.15 -8.82
N VAL A 150 0.14 -10.90 -9.78
CA VAL A 150 -0.01 -10.62 -11.22
C VAL A 150 -1.47 -10.45 -11.61
N ALA A 151 -2.36 -11.33 -11.12
CA ALA A 151 -3.79 -11.28 -11.40
C ALA A 151 -4.53 -10.07 -10.77
N GLU A 152 -3.91 -9.35 -9.82
CA GLU A 152 -4.49 -8.17 -9.19
C GLU A 152 -3.98 -6.84 -9.76
N LEU A 153 -2.96 -6.87 -10.63
CA LEU A 153 -2.38 -5.64 -11.18
C LEU A 153 -3.24 -4.94 -12.25
N PRO A 154 -3.96 -5.60 -13.17
CA PRO A 154 -4.73 -4.90 -14.20
C PRO A 154 -5.88 -4.10 -13.57
N PRO A 155 -6.15 -2.83 -13.94
CA PRO A 155 -5.61 -2.14 -15.11
C PRO A 155 -4.31 -1.37 -14.87
N CYS A 156 -3.76 -1.34 -13.65
CA CYS A 156 -2.54 -0.58 -13.32
C CYS A 156 -1.36 -0.99 -14.21
N TYR A 157 -1.20 -2.30 -14.42
CA TYR A 157 -0.18 -2.89 -15.26
C TYR A 157 -0.58 -4.29 -15.71
N GLU A 158 -0.29 -4.62 -16.97
CA GLU A 158 -0.47 -5.95 -17.52
C GLU A 158 0.90 -6.53 -17.86
N PHE A 159 1.24 -7.67 -17.26
CA PHE A 159 2.48 -8.35 -17.60
C PHE A 159 2.40 -8.91 -19.03
N PRO A 160 3.43 -8.68 -19.86
CA PRO A 160 3.44 -9.21 -21.22
C PRO A 160 3.40 -10.74 -21.18
N THR A 161 2.55 -11.32 -22.02
CA THR A 161 2.47 -12.77 -22.22
C THR A 161 3.39 -13.27 -23.34
N ASP A 162 3.81 -12.37 -24.25
CA ASP A 162 4.73 -12.68 -25.35
C ASP A 162 6.19 -12.67 -24.86
N GLU A 163 6.87 -13.79 -25.09
CA GLU A 163 8.27 -13.99 -24.73
C GLU A 163 9.21 -13.00 -25.45
N ALA A 164 8.92 -12.64 -26.70
CA ALA A 164 9.72 -11.66 -27.43
C ALA A 164 9.63 -10.26 -26.81
N ILE A 165 8.46 -9.89 -26.28
CA ILE A 165 8.26 -8.63 -25.55
C ILE A 165 8.97 -8.70 -24.20
N ARG A 166 8.85 -9.81 -23.46
CA ARG A 166 9.58 -10.02 -22.20
C ARG A 166 11.08 -9.87 -22.37
N GLN A 167 11.64 -10.54 -23.37
CA GLN A 167 13.07 -10.50 -23.65
C GLN A 167 13.53 -9.10 -24.08
N ARG A 168 12.74 -8.39 -24.90
CA ARG A 168 13.01 -6.99 -25.25
C ARG A 168 13.02 -6.11 -24.01
N LEU A 169 12.01 -6.29 -23.17
CA LEU A 169 11.88 -5.56 -21.93
C LEU A 169 13.10 -5.85 -21.04
N GLU A 170 13.49 -7.11 -20.86
CA GLU A 170 14.69 -7.53 -20.12
C GLU A 170 15.96 -6.80 -20.58
N ASN A 171 16.10 -6.65 -21.90
CA ASN A 171 17.21 -5.95 -22.55
C ASN A 171 17.05 -4.42 -22.55
N SER A 172 15.91 -3.89 -22.09
CA SER A 172 15.60 -2.46 -22.04
C SER A 172 15.53 -1.95 -20.60
N GLY A 173 15.94 -0.70 -20.39
CA GLY A 173 16.07 -0.13 -19.05
C GLY A 173 17.32 -0.63 -18.32
N TYR A 174 17.35 -0.41 -17.00
CA TYR A 174 18.45 -0.87 -16.16
C TYR A 174 18.35 -2.36 -15.86
N SER A 175 19.50 -3.03 -15.66
CA SER A 175 19.54 -4.41 -15.18
C SER A 175 18.88 -4.51 -13.79
N LEU A 176 18.31 -5.68 -13.47
CA LEU A 176 17.66 -5.91 -12.18
C LEU A 176 18.64 -5.68 -11.01
N HIS A 177 19.91 -6.08 -11.19
CA HIS A 177 20.95 -5.88 -10.20
C HIS A 177 21.24 -4.39 -9.95
N PHE A 178 21.45 -3.61 -11.02
CA PHE A 178 21.68 -2.18 -10.90
C PHE A 178 20.47 -1.47 -10.25
N PHE A 179 19.26 -1.79 -10.69
CA PHE A 179 18.05 -1.20 -10.13
C PHE A 179 17.89 -1.54 -8.64
N SER A 180 18.18 -2.80 -8.26
CA SER A 180 18.22 -3.22 -6.85
C SER A 180 19.23 -2.41 -6.05
N ASP A 181 20.43 -2.17 -6.58
CA ASP A 181 21.44 -1.34 -5.92
C ASP A 181 20.97 0.12 -5.76
N VAL A 182 20.37 0.71 -6.78
CA VAL A 182 19.80 2.07 -6.71
C VAL A 182 18.74 2.17 -5.62
N VAL A 183 17.79 1.22 -5.58
CA VAL A 183 16.76 1.14 -4.54
C VAL A 183 17.39 0.99 -3.16
N ASN A 184 18.43 0.17 -3.04
CA ASN A 184 19.17 -0.05 -1.80
C ASN A 184 19.87 1.22 -1.28
N VAL A 185 20.50 1.99 -2.17
CA VAL A 185 21.10 3.28 -1.82
C VAL A 185 20.00 4.28 -1.44
N ALA A 186 18.91 4.34 -2.20
CA ALA A 186 17.78 5.23 -1.92
C ALA A 186 17.17 4.93 -0.53
N LEU A 187 16.90 3.66 -0.21
CA LEU A 187 16.41 3.25 1.11
C LEU A 187 17.38 3.60 2.24
N SER A 188 18.69 3.46 1.99
CA SER A 188 19.70 3.87 2.97
C SER A 188 19.68 5.39 3.20
N ARG A 189 19.48 6.18 2.13
CA ARG A 189 19.31 7.64 2.24
C ARG A 189 18.01 8.01 2.95
N VAL A 190 16.89 7.30 2.69
CA VAL A 190 15.65 7.47 3.44
C VAL A 190 15.85 7.15 4.92
N ALA A 191 16.58 6.08 5.26
CA ALA A 191 16.89 5.72 6.65
C ALA A 191 17.68 6.83 7.38
N MET A 192 18.60 7.50 6.68
CA MET A 192 19.34 8.64 7.24
C MET A 192 18.49 9.91 7.35
N THR A 193 17.65 10.20 6.35
CA THR A 193 16.82 11.41 6.30
C THR A 193 15.61 11.34 7.24
N TRP A 194 14.94 10.18 7.31
CA TRP A 194 13.73 9.97 8.12
C TRP A 194 13.65 8.51 8.62
N PRO A 195 14.35 8.18 9.73
CA PRO A 195 14.45 6.81 10.24
C PRO A 195 13.08 6.13 10.47
N GLY A 196 12.10 6.87 10.97
CA GLY A 196 10.74 6.36 11.18
C GLY A 196 10.07 5.91 9.88
N CYS A 197 10.26 6.64 8.78
CA CYS A 197 9.71 6.25 7.47
C CYS A 197 10.33 4.95 6.98
N HIS A 198 11.64 4.80 7.16
CA HIS A 198 12.34 3.57 6.79
C HIS A 198 11.90 2.38 7.68
N GLU A 199 11.64 2.61 8.97
CA GLU A 199 11.04 1.58 9.84
C GLU A 199 9.68 1.13 9.30
N GLN A 200 8.78 2.07 9.01
CA GLN A 200 7.46 1.74 8.50
C GLN A 200 7.55 0.98 7.18
N PHE A 201 8.43 1.41 6.27
CA PHE A 201 8.71 0.72 5.02
C PHE A 201 9.02 -0.77 5.22
N ARG A 202 9.87 -1.11 6.20
CA ARG A 202 10.26 -2.50 6.48
C ARG A 202 9.10 -3.38 6.95
N HIS A 203 8.07 -2.78 7.57
CA HIS A 203 6.88 -3.51 8.01
C HIS A 203 5.84 -3.62 6.90
N LEU A 204 5.71 -2.58 6.08
CA LEU A 204 4.65 -2.40 5.11
C LEU A 204 4.98 -2.98 3.73
N VAL A 205 6.25 -2.96 3.29
CA VAL A 205 6.67 -3.39 1.94
C VAL A 205 7.39 -4.73 2.00
N ARG A 206 6.85 -5.70 1.26
CA ARG A 206 7.35 -7.08 1.14
C ARG A 206 7.93 -7.38 -0.23
N LEU A 207 7.50 -6.64 -1.26
CA LEU A 207 7.93 -6.87 -2.64
C LEU A 207 8.05 -5.54 -3.39
N ILE A 208 9.10 -5.41 -4.19
CA ILE A 208 9.28 -4.31 -5.14
C ILE A 208 9.25 -4.90 -6.55
N CYS A 209 8.22 -4.55 -7.32
CA CYS A 209 8.11 -4.91 -8.73
C CYS A 209 8.77 -3.83 -9.58
N TYR A 210 9.86 -4.17 -10.26
CA TYR A 210 10.53 -3.31 -11.23
C TYR A 210 9.93 -3.46 -12.62
N LEU A 211 9.35 -2.38 -13.15
CA LEU A 211 8.59 -2.33 -14.40
C LEU A 211 9.14 -1.24 -15.33
N PRO A 212 10.13 -1.51 -16.18
CA PRO A 212 10.80 -0.46 -16.95
C PRO A 212 9.94 0.21 -18.02
N ASP A 213 8.86 -0.43 -18.45
CA ASP A 213 7.83 0.13 -19.33
C ASP A 213 6.60 0.62 -18.56
N GLY A 214 6.65 0.65 -17.23
CA GLY A 214 5.53 1.00 -16.36
C GLY A 214 4.93 2.37 -16.69
N HIS A 215 3.79 2.37 -17.38
CA HIS A 215 2.87 3.50 -17.45
C HIS A 215 1.68 3.17 -16.56
N PHE A 216 1.68 3.67 -15.32
CA PHE A 216 0.62 3.37 -14.37
C PHE A 216 -0.67 4.10 -14.75
N ARG A 217 -1.50 3.42 -15.54
CA ARG A 217 -2.78 3.93 -16.04
C ARG A 217 -3.88 3.49 -15.08
N GLN A 218 -4.08 4.28 -14.03
CA GLN A 218 -5.18 4.14 -13.07
C GLN A 218 -5.15 2.83 -12.25
N GLY A 219 -5.52 2.95 -10.98
CA GLY A 219 -5.82 1.81 -10.12
C GLY A 219 -5.18 1.92 -8.74
N SER A 220 -5.81 1.21 -7.80
CA SER A 220 -5.47 1.28 -6.38
C SER A 220 -4.51 0.16 -6.01
N ALA A 221 -3.37 0.55 -5.42
CA ALA A 221 -2.42 -0.41 -4.86
C ALA A 221 -2.98 -1.22 -3.68
N ARG A 222 -4.19 -0.91 -3.19
CA ARG A 222 -4.94 -1.71 -2.20
C ARG A 222 -5.11 -3.17 -2.63
N ARG A 223 -5.13 -3.42 -3.94
CA ARG A 223 -5.34 -4.75 -4.50
C ARG A 223 -4.15 -5.67 -4.25
N TYR A 224 -2.96 -5.11 -4.05
CA TYR A 224 -1.70 -5.80 -3.86
C TYR A 224 -0.93 -5.23 -2.66
N SER A 225 -1.61 -5.04 -1.53
CA SER A 225 -1.00 -4.54 -0.29
C SER A 225 0.27 -5.33 0.07
N GLY A 226 1.34 -4.60 0.35
CA GLY A 226 2.69 -5.12 0.59
C GLY A 226 3.56 -5.26 -0.66
N ALA A 227 3.03 -5.06 -1.86
CA ALA A 227 3.81 -4.92 -3.08
C ALA A 227 3.77 -3.47 -3.59
N ILE A 228 4.92 -2.96 -4.04
CA ILE A 228 5.02 -1.64 -4.67
C ILE A 228 5.52 -1.79 -6.11
N LEU A 229 5.07 -0.91 -6.99
CA LEU A 229 5.47 -0.90 -8.39
C LEU A 229 6.39 0.30 -8.64
N LEU A 230 7.58 0.05 -9.18
CA LEU A 230 8.54 1.11 -9.52
C LEU A 230 8.90 1.01 -11.00
N SER A 231 8.91 2.16 -11.68
CA SER A 231 9.34 2.25 -13.07
C SER A 231 10.79 2.73 -13.19
N ALA A 232 11.38 2.60 -14.38
CA ALA A 232 12.72 3.11 -14.68
C ALA A 232 12.73 4.63 -15.00
N ARG A 233 11.66 5.37 -14.69
CA ARG A 233 11.51 6.79 -15.07
C ARG A 233 12.13 7.76 -14.08
N ASP A 234 12.40 7.34 -12.85
CA ASP A 234 13.08 8.19 -11.90
C ASP A 234 14.51 8.43 -12.42
N HIS A 235 14.82 9.70 -12.71
CA HIS A 235 16.08 10.13 -13.34
C HIS A 235 17.11 10.61 -12.31
N SER A 236 16.76 10.62 -11.02
CA SER A 236 17.65 10.95 -9.92
C SER A 236 17.39 10.11 -8.68
N LEU A 237 18.40 9.98 -7.82
CA LEU A 237 18.26 9.24 -6.58
C LEU A 237 17.22 9.86 -5.63
N LEU A 238 17.11 11.19 -5.65
CA LEU A 238 16.08 11.94 -4.91
C LEU A 238 14.66 11.60 -5.39
N GLU A 239 14.45 11.38 -6.69
CA GLU A 239 13.17 10.93 -7.23
C GLU A 239 12.85 9.51 -6.75
N VAL A 240 13.82 8.58 -6.81
CA VAL A 240 13.64 7.22 -6.28
C VAL A 240 13.30 7.25 -4.78
N GLU A 241 14.02 8.06 -3.99
CA GLU A 241 13.73 8.28 -2.57
C GLU A 241 12.27 8.76 -2.37
N ALA A 242 11.85 9.78 -3.12
CA ALA A 242 10.50 10.33 -3.03
C ALA A 242 9.42 9.34 -3.49
N THR A 243 9.69 8.54 -4.51
CA THR A 243 8.81 7.47 -5.00
C THR A 243 8.66 6.37 -3.95
N LEU A 244 9.75 5.92 -3.33
CA LEU A 244 9.69 4.93 -2.24
C LEU A 244 8.86 5.45 -1.05
N VAL A 245 9.03 6.71 -0.66
CA VAL A 245 8.22 7.34 0.40
C VAL A 245 6.76 7.40 0.02
N ARG A 246 6.44 7.81 -1.22
CA ARG A 246 5.07 7.88 -1.75
C ARG A 246 4.39 6.51 -1.74
N GLU A 247 5.08 5.49 -2.23
CA GLU A 247 4.56 4.12 -2.22
C GLU A 247 4.40 3.57 -0.80
N THR A 248 5.31 3.89 0.12
CA THR A 248 5.15 3.56 1.56
C THR A 248 3.87 4.17 2.13
N ALA A 249 3.58 5.42 1.79
CA ALA A 249 2.37 6.11 2.24
C ALA A 249 1.10 5.41 1.74
N HIS A 250 1.08 4.98 0.49
CA HIS A 250 -0.03 4.18 -0.05
C HIS A 250 -0.19 2.87 0.76
N GLN A 251 0.91 2.15 1.02
CA GLN A 251 0.84 0.93 1.81
C GLN A 251 0.34 1.19 3.24
N LEU A 252 0.82 2.24 3.90
CA LEU A 252 0.34 2.62 5.22
C LEU A 252 -1.16 2.88 5.22
N LEU A 253 -1.66 3.64 4.25
CA LEU A 253 -3.08 3.96 4.13
C LEU A 253 -3.93 2.69 3.91
N TYR A 254 -3.44 1.71 3.15
CA TYR A 254 -4.18 0.45 3.00
C TYR A 254 -4.27 -0.33 4.31
N TRP A 255 -3.22 -0.33 5.14
CA TRP A 255 -3.29 -0.93 6.47
C TRP A 255 -4.31 -0.21 7.37
N ILE A 256 -4.42 1.11 7.26
CA ILE A 256 -5.46 1.88 7.97
C ILE A 256 -6.86 1.50 7.46
N GLU A 257 -7.04 1.46 6.14
CA GLU A 257 -8.32 1.15 5.49
C GLU A 257 -8.78 -0.30 5.68
N GLU A 258 -7.87 -1.22 6.00
CA GLU A 258 -8.20 -2.60 6.38
C GLU A 258 -8.95 -2.68 7.72
N ILE A 259 -8.65 -1.78 8.66
CA ILE A 259 -9.39 -1.69 9.93
C ILE A 259 -10.71 -0.96 9.71
N CYS A 260 -10.66 0.20 9.05
CA CYS A 260 -11.83 1.03 8.84
C CYS A 260 -11.70 1.81 7.53
N PRO A 261 -12.67 1.70 6.60
CA PRO A 261 -12.71 2.54 5.41
C PRO A 261 -12.68 4.02 5.79
N VAL A 262 -11.85 4.80 5.10
CA VAL A 262 -11.75 6.25 5.34
C VAL A 262 -12.90 6.99 4.65
N VAL A 263 -13.20 6.60 3.41
CA VAL A 263 -14.37 7.07 2.65
C VAL A 263 -15.46 6.01 2.77
N ASP A 264 -16.72 6.46 2.86
CA ASP A 264 -17.89 5.59 2.87
C ASP A 264 -17.88 4.71 1.60
N PRO A 265 -17.86 3.36 1.73
CA PRO A 265 -17.93 2.47 0.58
C PRO A 265 -19.21 2.60 -0.24
N GLN A 266 -20.24 3.28 0.28
CA GLN A 266 -21.50 3.57 -0.41
C GLN A 266 -21.57 5.00 -0.98
N ALA A 267 -20.49 5.79 -0.87
CA ALA A 267 -20.41 7.10 -1.47
C ALA A 267 -20.58 7.03 -2.99
N ASP A 268 -21.19 8.05 -3.57
CA ASP A 268 -21.52 8.10 -4.99
C ASP A 268 -20.23 8.22 -5.83
N GLU A 269 -19.88 7.15 -6.56
CA GLU A 269 -18.69 7.10 -7.40
C GLU A 269 -18.79 8.02 -8.63
N GLU A 270 -19.94 8.64 -8.90
CA GLU A 270 -20.15 9.53 -10.05
C GLU A 270 -19.49 10.91 -9.90
N CYS A 271 -19.13 11.33 -8.68
CA CYS A 271 -18.47 12.61 -8.46
C CYS A 271 -16.98 12.57 -8.83
N LEU A 272 -16.61 13.26 -9.91
CA LEU A 272 -15.22 13.40 -10.34
C LEU A 272 -14.54 14.62 -9.71
N TYR A 273 -13.44 14.36 -9.01
CA TYR A 273 -12.53 15.35 -8.45
C TYR A 273 -11.27 15.46 -9.31
N PHE A 274 -10.68 16.65 -9.38
CA PHE A 274 -9.46 16.90 -10.15
C PHE A 274 -8.26 17.12 -9.25
N LEU A 275 -7.25 16.24 -9.36
CA LEU A 275 -6.05 16.31 -8.52
C LEU A 275 -5.31 17.63 -8.72
N PRO A 276 -4.95 18.37 -7.64
CA PRO A 276 -4.29 19.68 -7.78
C PRO A 276 -2.91 19.66 -8.45
N TRP A 277 -2.27 18.50 -8.53
CA TRP A 277 -0.93 18.32 -9.09
C TRP A 277 -0.97 17.95 -10.58
N SER A 278 -1.85 17.03 -10.98
CA SER A 278 -1.87 16.49 -12.34
C SER A 278 -3.11 16.86 -13.15
N ASN A 279 -4.10 17.50 -12.52
CA ASN A 279 -5.43 17.73 -13.08
C ASN A 279 -6.12 16.45 -13.60
N ARG A 280 -5.69 15.28 -13.11
CA ARG A 280 -6.29 13.99 -13.45
C ARG A 280 -7.64 13.86 -12.74
N PRO A 281 -8.72 13.47 -13.43
CA PRO A 281 -10.00 13.15 -12.80
C PRO A 281 -9.90 11.85 -11.99
N CYS A 282 -10.51 11.81 -10.82
CA CYS A 282 -10.55 10.65 -9.94
C CYS A 282 -11.72 10.75 -8.94
N GLY A 283 -12.14 9.62 -8.35
CA GLY A 283 -13.11 9.62 -7.24
C GLY A 283 -12.49 10.09 -5.92
N LEU A 284 -13.32 10.31 -4.89
CA LEU A 284 -12.88 10.85 -3.60
C LEU A 284 -11.81 9.98 -2.90
N ALA A 285 -11.96 8.66 -2.94
CA ALA A 285 -11.00 7.74 -2.32
C ALA A 285 -9.59 7.88 -2.94
N GLU A 286 -9.50 7.93 -4.27
CA GLU A 286 -8.24 8.18 -4.97
C GLU A 286 -7.69 9.58 -4.67
N TYR A 287 -8.57 10.58 -4.57
CA TYR A 287 -8.19 11.94 -4.20
C TYR A 287 -7.55 11.99 -2.80
N PHE A 288 -8.16 11.33 -1.82
CA PHE A 288 -7.63 11.22 -0.47
C PHE A 288 -6.32 10.42 -0.43
N GLN A 289 -6.21 9.32 -1.18
CA GLN A 289 -4.97 8.55 -1.30
C GLN A 289 -3.82 9.40 -1.85
N ALA A 290 -4.09 10.21 -2.88
CA ALA A 290 -3.10 11.14 -3.42
C ALA A 290 -2.71 12.21 -2.39
N PHE A 291 -3.68 12.80 -1.69
CA PHE A 291 -3.43 13.78 -0.63
C PHE A 291 -2.54 13.21 0.49
N PHE A 292 -2.87 12.02 1.00
CA PHE A 292 -2.11 11.34 2.05
C PHE A 292 -0.66 11.07 1.62
N ALA A 293 -0.46 10.54 0.40
CA ALA A 293 0.86 10.23 -0.11
C ALA A 293 1.70 11.48 -0.39
N GLN A 294 1.08 12.56 -0.87
CA GLN A 294 1.75 13.84 -1.08
C GLN A 294 2.16 14.51 0.23
N LEU A 295 1.35 14.42 1.28
CA LEU A 295 1.75 14.90 2.60
C LEU A 295 2.98 14.15 3.12
N MET A 296 3.01 12.83 3.02
CA MET A 296 4.18 12.04 3.45
C MET A 296 5.43 12.39 2.62
N ARG A 297 5.29 12.57 1.30
CA ARG A 297 6.37 13.03 0.42
C ARG A 297 6.87 14.42 0.80
N LEU A 298 5.97 15.36 1.09
CA LEU A 298 6.32 16.72 1.53
C LEU A 298 7.17 16.70 2.80
N LYS A 299 6.73 15.95 3.82
CA LYS A 299 7.45 15.81 5.10
C LYS A 299 8.84 15.21 4.89
N TYR A 300 8.97 14.25 3.99
CA TYR A 300 10.29 13.73 3.63
C TYR A 300 11.19 14.80 3.00
N LEU A 301 10.69 15.55 2.00
CA LEU A 301 11.46 16.60 1.33
C LEU A 301 11.88 17.72 2.30
N GLU A 302 11.04 18.08 3.27
CA GLU A 302 11.37 19.03 4.33
C GLU A 302 12.59 18.58 5.15
N ARG A 303 12.80 17.28 5.30
CA ARG A 303 13.92 16.69 6.06
C ARG A 303 15.19 16.52 5.23
N VAL A 304 15.12 16.64 3.90
CA VAL A 304 16.29 16.52 3.03
C VAL A 304 17.27 17.65 3.34
N ARG A 305 18.47 17.29 3.78
CA ARG A 305 19.56 18.21 4.14
C ARG A 305 20.90 17.61 3.71
N GLN A 306 21.93 18.46 3.64
CA GLN A 306 23.32 18.03 3.36
C GLN A 306 23.47 17.25 2.04
N ARG A 307 22.72 17.63 1.01
CA ARG A 307 22.82 17.08 -0.35
C ARG A 307 23.54 18.08 -1.28
N PRO A 308 23.99 17.65 -2.47
CA PRO A 308 24.48 18.58 -3.49
C PRO A 308 23.49 19.71 -3.73
N ALA A 309 23.99 20.92 -4.04
CA ALA A 309 23.16 22.12 -4.16
C ALA A 309 22.01 21.96 -5.18
N SER A 310 22.25 21.28 -6.30
CA SER A 310 21.23 20.98 -7.30
C SER A 310 20.12 20.05 -6.80
N GLU A 311 20.45 19.05 -5.97
CA GLU A 311 19.44 18.20 -5.33
C GLU A 311 18.64 18.99 -4.27
N MET A 312 19.31 19.85 -3.50
CA MET A 312 18.64 20.70 -2.51
C MET A 312 17.64 21.65 -3.18
N GLN A 313 18.01 22.27 -4.30
CA GLN A 313 17.13 23.13 -5.08
C GLN A 313 15.91 22.34 -5.60
N ARG A 314 16.12 21.16 -6.21
CA ARG A 314 15.01 20.31 -6.67
C ARG A 314 14.09 19.87 -5.54
N ALA A 315 14.64 19.55 -4.37
CA ALA A 315 13.86 19.19 -3.20
C ALA A 315 12.97 20.34 -2.75
N GLU A 316 13.47 21.57 -2.75
CA GLU A 316 12.72 22.79 -2.43
C GLU A 316 11.62 23.07 -3.47
N GLU A 317 11.94 23.00 -4.76
CA GLU A 317 10.97 23.16 -5.85
C GLU A 317 9.80 22.16 -5.73
N HIS A 318 10.12 20.88 -5.51
CA HIS A 318 9.12 19.83 -5.28
C HIS A 318 8.32 20.06 -3.98
N LEU A 319 8.97 20.50 -2.90
CA LEU A 319 8.31 20.81 -1.63
C LEU A 319 7.25 21.91 -1.85
N VAL A 320 7.61 23.01 -2.49
CA VAL A 320 6.69 24.12 -2.79
C VAL A 320 5.54 23.68 -3.68
N TYR A 321 5.83 22.95 -4.74
CA TYR A 321 4.82 22.42 -5.67
C TYR A 321 3.81 21.53 -4.93
N ILE A 322 4.30 20.61 -4.07
CA ILE A 322 3.44 19.70 -3.32
C ILE A 322 2.59 20.46 -2.31
N LEU A 323 3.21 21.35 -1.52
CA LEU A 323 2.53 22.11 -0.46
C LEU A 323 1.37 22.95 -1.02
N ARG A 324 1.58 23.60 -2.17
CA ARG A 324 0.50 24.33 -2.86
C ARG A 324 -0.66 23.43 -3.27
N GLY A 325 -0.36 22.24 -3.76
CA GLY A 325 -1.40 21.26 -4.10
C GLY A 325 -2.15 20.75 -2.87
N LEU A 326 -1.47 20.54 -1.73
CA LEU A 326 -2.12 20.17 -0.47
C LEU A 326 -3.07 21.27 0.02
N GLY A 327 -2.63 22.53 -0.01
CA GLY A 327 -3.48 23.68 0.33
C GLY A 327 -4.73 23.80 -0.56
N ARG A 328 -4.61 23.46 -1.86
CA ARG A 328 -5.74 23.41 -2.79
C ARG A 328 -6.65 22.19 -2.58
N ALA A 329 -6.10 21.07 -2.12
CA ALA A 329 -6.85 19.84 -1.87
C ALA A 329 -7.71 19.94 -0.62
N LEU A 330 -7.24 20.64 0.40
CA LEU A 330 -7.84 20.63 1.72
C LEU A 330 -9.29 21.13 1.77
N PRO A 331 -9.69 22.23 1.09
CA PRO A 331 -11.08 22.67 1.06
C PRO A 331 -12.03 21.63 0.45
N THR A 332 -11.60 20.95 -0.61
CA THR A 332 -12.37 19.89 -1.26
C THR A 332 -12.62 18.72 -0.32
N LEU A 333 -11.57 18.25 0.37
CA LEU A 333 -11.69 17.13 1.30
C LEU A 333 -12.51 17.47 2.53
N THR A 334 -12.24 18.62 3.15
CA THR A 334 -12.95 19.06 4.37
C THR A 334 -14.43 19.31 4.11
N GLY A 335 -14.77 19.82 2.92
CA GLY A 335 -16.16 20.04 2.50
C GLY A 335 -16.95 18.78 2.15
N SER A 336 -16.30 17.67 1.81
CA SER A 336 -16.99 16.41 1.46
C SER A 336 -17.68 15.79 2.67
N ARG A 337 -18.87 15.21 2.49
CA ARG A 337 -19.64 14.50 3.54
C ARG A 337 -19.46 12.99 3.51
N GLU A 338 -18.71 12.49 2.55
CA GLU A 338 -18.57 11.06 2.24
C GLU A 338 -17.50 10.36 3.08
N PHE A 339 -16.86 11.06 4.01
CA PHE A 339 -15.93 10.45 4.96
C PHE A 339 -16.68 9.67 6.04
N THR A 340 -16.17 8.49 6.39
CA THR A 340 -16.62 7.78 7.59
C THR A 340 -16.26 8.58 8.85
N PRO A 341 -16.84 8.31 10.02
CA PRO A 341 -16.49 9.02 11.25
C PRO A 341 -14.99 8.97 11.59
N ARG A 342 -14.34 7.81 11.40
CA ARG A 342 -12.88 7.67 11.61
C ARG A 342 -12.08 8.31 10.50
N GLY A 343 -12.57 8.23 9.26
CA GLY A 343 -11.97 8.95 8.13
C GLY A 343 -11.96 10.45 8.33
N ARG A 344 -13.01 11.02 8.92
CA ARG A 344 -13.07 12.43 9.31
C ARG A 344 -12.01 12.77 10.37
N ILE A 345 -11.91 11.99 11.44
CA ILE A 345 -10.87 12.20 12.48
C ILE A 345 -9.48 12.18 11.85
N LEU A 346 -9.20 11.22 10.98
CA LEU A 346 -7.92 11.15 10.28
C LEU A 346 -7.69 12.39 9.40
N LEU A 347 -8.68 12.80 8.61
CA LEU A 347 -8.59 13.98 7.77
C LEU A 347 -8.34 15.25 8.60
N ASP A 348 -9.03 15.43 9.73
CA ASP A 348 -8.87 16.60 10.59
C ASP A 348 -7.44 16.66 11.17
N ASN A 349 -6.89 15.53 11.64
CA ASN A 349 -5.50 15.47 12.09
C ASN A 349 -4.50 15.80 10.96
N LEU A 350 -4.75 15.31 9.73
CA LEU A 350 -3.89 15.59 8.57
C LEU A 350 -4.04 17.06 8.11
N ALA A 351 -5.22 17.65 8.26
CA ALA A 351 -5.47 19.05 7.97
C ALA A 351 -4.64 19.97 8.87
N GLU A 352 -4.58 19.67 10.17
CA GLU A 352 -3.75 20.39 11.13
C GLU A 352 -2.27 20.37 10.75
N GLU A 353 -1.77 19.21 10.30
CA GLU A 353 -0.40 19.05 9.79
C GLU A 353 -0.14 19.91 8.56
N VAL A 354 -1.05 19.89 7.57
CA VAL A 354 -0.91 20.73 6.36
C VAL A 354 -0.89 22.21 6.72
N LEU A 355 -1.81 22.67 7.57
CA LEU A 355 -1.86 24.07 8.00
C LEU A 355 -0.60 24.47 8.79
N ALA A 356 -0.04 23.57 9.59
CA ALA A 356 1.23 23.81 10.26
C ALA A 356 2.40 23.94 9.27
N LEU A 357 2.45 23.07 8.26
CA LEU A 357 3.46 23.13 7.21
C LEU A 357 3.34 24.40 6.35
N GLU A 358 2.12 24.82 5.98
CA GLU A 358 1.89 26.08 5.26
C GLU A 358 2.41 27.29 6.05
N ARG A 359 2.17 27.34 7.37
CA ARG A 359 2.69 28.40 8.24
C ARG A 359 4.21 28.38 8.30
N ASN A 360 4.82 27.21 8.47
CA ASN A 360 6.28 27.06 8.55
C ASN A 360 6.99 27.47 7.26
N HIS A 361 6.35 27.25 6.10
CA HIS A 361 6.90 27.56 4.78
C HIS A 361 6.29 28.81 4.14
N ALA A 362 5.59 29.67 4.90
CA ALA A 362 4.87 30.82 4.36
C ALA A 362 5.76 31.78 3.56
N THR A 363 6.97 32.06 4.06
CA THR A 363 7.94 32.92 3.35
C THR A 363 8.37 32.31 2.02
N LEU A 364 8.60 31.01 1.98
CA LEU A 364 9.01 30.27 0.78
C LEU A 364 7.86 30.22 -0.24
N LEU A 365 6.63 30.04 0.22
CA LEU A 365 5.42 30.07 -0.63
C LEU A 365 5.19 31.45 -1.25
N ALA A 366 5.52 32.52 -0.54
CA ALA A 366 5.36 33.90 -0.99
C ALA A 366 6.46 34.38 -1.95
N SER A 367 7.69 33.86 -1.81
CA SER A 367 8.83 34.24 -2.65
C SER A 367 8.87 33.53 -4.00
N THR A 368 8.21 32.38 -4.10
CA THR A 368 8.11 31.61 -5.35
C THR A 368 6.89 32.06 -6.15
N SER A 369 7.04 32.42 -7.42
CA SER A 369 5.89 32.70 -8.30
C SER A 369 4.96 31.46 -8.41
N PRO A 370 3.65 31.60 -8.69
CA PRO A 370 2.80 30.46 -9.01
C PRO A 370 3.42 29.71 -10.20
N LEU A 371 3.87 28.47 -9.98
CA LEU A 371 4.66 27.74 -10.97
C LEU A 371 3.80 27.36 -12.18
N HIS A 372 4.39 27.53 -13.36
CA HIS A 372 4.04 26.85 -14.61
C HIS A 372 3.95 25.33 -14.38
N ASP A 373 3.08 24.69 -15.16
CA ASP A 373 2.84 23.25 -15.18
C ASP A 373 4.15 22.43 -15.14
N MET A 374 4.46 21.83 -13.99
CA MET A 374 5.46 20.76 -13.85
C MET A 374 4.87 19.39 -14.20
N SER A 375 3.88 19.34 -15.10
CA SER A 375 3.17 18.12 -15.52
C SER A 375 4.07 17.09 -16.23
N LEU A 376 5.33 17.41 -16.47
CA LEU A 376 6.32 16.56 -17.14
C LEU A 376 7.17 15.68 -16.19
N ALA A 377 6.88 15.66 -14.88
CA ALA A 377 7.63 14.86 -13.90
C ALA A 377 6.74 13.89 -13.08
N VAL A 378 5.76 13.25 -13.73
CA VAL A 378 4.93 12.17 -13.16
C VAL A 378 5.20 10.84 -13.87
#